data_AF-M4STQ3-F1
#
_entry.id   AF-M4STQ3-F1
#
_cell.length_a   1.000
_cell.length_b   1.000
_cell.length_c   1.000
_cell.angle_alpha   90.00
_cell.angle_beta   90.00
_cell.angle_gamma   90.00
#
_symmetry.space_group_name_H-M   'P 1'
#
loop_
_entity.id
_entity.type
_entity.pdbx_description
1 polymer ?
#
loop_
_entity_poly.entity_id
_entity_poly.type
_entity_poly.pdbx_seq_one_letter_code
_entity_poly.pdbx_strand_id
1 'polypeptide(L)'
;LRTSNPSRRSSEGAAEIKSYLMTIGSLTHNTDTYCLSGTAKIGKGQTALSTAGCRHGKSSNYEACNGPGNADIVDSGFIKITGKTGAANTGEASKCGLFTHQGNPESAAVIYITSATSKPSLGYGMLKITATEQSTGLKLSDIKGKEGDADKKFWSSCHAAVKAAQDMEAKKTLTVDQTLLAFLVASTEMQTVLTLKAAATQQKGTKEVTIYLASAKKTYFGSDNNKLEPLWTKIEGENIVDLTKAKGSTKELGTVTDTTELHKLLSYYYTVRKEEQKKTAEQIEKLETELEDQKSKSPEAECNKIFEEPKCNEEKICSWHKEVKAGKKNCQFNSTKAKKGGFCNTNSNCRRNRNNNK
;
A
#
# COMPACT_ATOMS: atom_id res chain seq x y z
N LEU A 1 9.72 -16.59 13.09
CA LEU A 1 9.33 -17.68 12.16
C LEU A 1 8.13 -18.41 12.74
N ARG A 2 7.06 -18.60 11.96
CA ARG A 2 5.68 -19.00 12.32
C ARG A 2 4.73 -17.86 12.69
N THR A 3 4.57 -16.92 11.76
CA THR A 3 3.24 -16.32 11.54
C THR A 3 2.33 -17.44 11.07
N SER A 4 1.57 -18.05 11.98
CA SER A 4 0.60 -19.07 11.62
C SER A 4 -0.43 -18.43 10.69
N ASN A 5 -0.47 -18.89 9.44
CA ASN A 5 -1.48 -18.48 8.46
C ASN A 5 -2.88 -18.60 9.11
N PRO A 6 -3.64 -17.50 9.26
CA PRO A 6 -4.93 -17.49 9.93
C PRO A 6 -5.89 -18.57 9.42
N SER A 7 -5.91 -18.78 8.10
CA SER A 7 -6.76 -19.78 7.44
C SER A 7 -6.41 -21.20 7.87
N ARG A 8 -5.14 -21.49 8.17
CA ARG A 8 -4.70 -22.82 8.61
C ARG A 8 -5.20 -23.13 10.01
N ARG A 9 -5.08 -22.20 10.96
CA ARG A 9 -5.51 -22.42 12.35
C ARG A 9 -7.03 -22.57 12.46
N SER A 10 -7.78 -21.73 11.74
CA SER A 10 -9.24 -21.84 11.69
C SER A 10 -9.70 -23.16 11.07
N SER A 11 -9.00 -23.63 10.03
CA SER A 11 -9.30 -24.92 9.39
C SER A 11 -8.97 -26.11 10.29
N GLU A 12 -7.83 -26.08 11.01
CA GLU A 12 -7.48 -27.07 12.03
C GLU A 12 -8.57 -27.15 13.12
N GLY A 13 -9.04 -26.00 13.63
CA GLY A 13 -10.10 -25.96 14.63
C GLY A 13 -11.44 -26.50 14.12
N ALA A 14 -11.86 -26.12 12.91
CA ALA A 14 -13.10 -26.63 12.32
C ALA A 14 -13.04 -28.14 12.05
N ALA A 15 -11.90 -28.65 11.57
CA ALA A 15 -11.69 -30.07 11.33
C ALA A 15 -11.77 -30.87 12.65
N GLU A 16 -11.18 -30.35 13.71
CA GLU A 16 -11.21 -31.00 15.02
C GLU A 16 -12.63 -31.03 15.62
N ILE A 17 -13.36 -29.91 15.60
CA ILE A 17 -14.75 -29.86 16.08
C ILE A 17 -15.60 -30.89 15.35
N LYS A 18 -15.46 -30.92 14.02
CA LYS A 18 -16.14 -31.90 13.18
C LYS A 18 -15.74 -33.33 13.56
N SER A 19 -14.45 -33.59 13.72
CA SER A 19 -13.92 -34.93 14.02
C SER A 19 -14.58 -35.51 15.26
N TYR A 20 -14.56 -34.80 16.39
CA TYR A 20 -15.10 -35.35 17.62
C TYR A 20 -16.63 -35.44 17.62
N LEU A 21 -17.34 -34.45 17.06
CA LEU A 21 -18.80 -34.47 16.99
C LEU A 21 -19.31 -35.57 16.05
N MET A 22 -18.64 -35.77 14.91
CA MET A 22 -18.96 -36.87 14.00
C MET A 22 -18.64 -38.23 14.63
N THR A 23 -17.53 -38.34 15.38
CA THR A 23 -17.20 -39.55 16.13
C THR A 23 -18.31 -39.89 17.11
N ILE A 24 -18.68 -38.96 18.00
CA ILE A 24 -19.76 -39.16 18.98
C ILE A 24 -21.10 -39.45 18.30
N GLY A 25 -21.43 -38.73 17.23
CA GLY A 25 -22.67 -38.95 16.48
C GLY A 25 -22.72 -40.28 15.72
N SER A 26 -21.57 -40.83 15.34
CA SER A 26 -21.46 -42.14 14.67
C SER A 26 -21.52 -43.31 15.64
N LEU A 27 -21.29 -43.08 16.93
CA LEU A 27 -21.42 -44.09 17.99
C LEU A 27 -22.90 -44.31 18.31
N THR A 28 -23.52 -45.14 17.48
CA THR A 28 -24.92 -45.53 17.56
C THR A 28 -25.02 -47.01 17.22
N HIS A 29 -25.82 -47.73 17.99
CA HIS A 29 -26.22 -49.08 17.67
C HIS A 29 -27.73 -49.09 17.82
N ASN A 30 -28.46 -49.26 16.70
CA ASN A 30 -29.91 -49.12 16.58
C ASN A 30 -30.49 -47.77 17.09
N THR A 31 -31.80 -47.69 17.33
CA THR A 31 -32.51 -46.51 17.83
C THR A 31 -32.37 -46.31 19.34
N ASP A 32 -31.95 -47.35 20.07
CA ASP A 32 -32.04 -47.44 21.52
C ASP A 32 -30.69 -47.17 22.20
N THR A 33 -29.58 -47.16 21.46
CA THR A 33 -28.25 -46.78 21.97
C THR A 33 -27.52 -45.79 21.05
N TYR A 34 -27.02 -44.70 21.63
CA TYR A 34 -26.37 -43.58 20.94
C TYR A 34 -25.59 -42.71 21.93
N CYS A 35 -24.52 -42.09 21.44
CA CYS A 35 -23.69 -41.17 22.23
C CYS A 35 -23.99 -39.69 22.04
N LEU A 36 -24.83 -39.35 21.06
CA LEU A 36 -25.35 -38.00 20.88
C LEU A 36 -26.87 -38.00 21.06
N SER A 37 -27.34 -37.40 22.14
CA SER A 37 -28.78 -37.23 22.39
C SER A 37 -29.36 -36.08 21.56
N GLY A 38 -30.66 -36.18 21.25
CA GLY A 38 -31.43 -35.11 20.65
C GLY A 38 -31.70 -33.95 21.61
N THR A 39 -32.42 -32.95 21.11
CA THR A 39 -32.92 -31.83 21.92
C THR A 39 -33.76 -32.37 23.09
N ALA A 40 -33.73 -31.69 24.23
CA ALA A 40 -34.38 -32.12 25.48
C ALA A 40 -33.83 -33.44 26.10
N LYS A 41 -32.67 -33.94 25.63
CA LYS A 41 -32.03 -35.18 26.11
C LYS A 41 -32.86 -36.43 25.83
N ILE A 42 -33.61 -36.43 24.73
CA ILE A 42 -34.44 -37.58 24.32
C ILE A 42 -34.08 -37.95 22.88
N GLY A 43 -33.93 -39.25 22.63
CA GLY A 43 -33.73 -39.82 21.30
C GLY A 43 -32.35 -39.54 20.72
N LYS A 44 -32.11 -40.11 19.53
CA LYS A 44 -30.84 -40.02 18.80
C LYS A 44 -30.67 -38.68 18.08
N GLY A 45 -29.62 -37.93 18.43
CA GLY A 45 -29.31 -36.61 17.88
C GLY A 45 -28.46 -36.61 16.59
N GLN A 46 -28.03 -37.77 16.08
CA GLN A 46 -27.13 -37.86 14.92
C GLN A 46 -27.62 -37.05 13.70
N THR A 47 -28.92 -37.06 13.43
CA THR A 47 -29.52 -36.40 12.26
C THR A 47 -29.45 -34.87 12.35
N ALA A 48 -29.32 -34.31 13.56
CA ALA A 48 -29.21 -32.87 13.77
C ALA A 48 -27.81 -32.31 13.44
N LEU A 49 -26.77 -33.15 13.38
CA LEU A 49 -25.38 -32.71 13.16
C LEU A 49 -25.21 -31.92 11.87
N SER A 50 -25.69 -32.46 10.74
CA SER A 50 -25.53 -31.82 9.43
C SER A 50 -26.30 -30.50 9.35
N THR A 51 -27.52 -30.46 9.87
CA THR A 51 -28.37 -29.26 9.95
C THR A 51 -27.74 -28.18 10.82
N ALA A 52 -27.07 -28.56 11.91
CA ALA A 52 -26.32 -27.66 12.78
C ALA A 52 -24.96 -27.23 12.20
N GLY A 53 -24.58 -27.70 10.99
CA GLY A 53 -23.34 -27.32 10.32
C GLY A 53 -22.16 -28.29 10.49
N CYS A 54 -22.31 -29.35 11.29
CA CYS A 54 -21.30 -30.41 11.45
C CYS A 54 -21.35 -31.36 10.24
N ARG A 55 -20.78 -30.92 9.11
CA ARG A 55 -20.74 -31.66 7.84
C ARG A 55 -19.37 -31.56 7.18
N HIS A 56 -19.14 -32.38 6.15
CA HIS A 56 -17.95 -32.22 5.32
C HIS A 56 -17.98 -30.86 4.61
N GLY A 57 -16.86 -30.13 4.68
CA GLY A 57 -16.65 -28.92 3.90
C GLY A 57 -16.77 -29.24 2.42
N LYS A 58 -17.54 -28.44 1.69
CA LYS A 58 -17.55 -28.43 0.21
C LYS A 58 -16.82 -27.17 -0.25
N SER A 59 -16.31 -27.17 -1.48
CA SER A 59 -15.70 -25.98 -2.08
C SER A 59 -16.64 -24.77 -2.01
N SER A 60 -17.94 -24.97 -2.19
CA SER A 60 -18.98 -23.95 -2.04
C SER A 60 -19.15 -23.37 -0.63
N ASN A 61 -18.55 -23.97 0.41
CA ASN A 61 -18.56 -23.41 1.76
C ASN A 61 -17.40 -22.41 1.97
N TYR A 62 -16.49 -22.28 0.99
CA TYR A 62 -15.39 -21.33 1.01
C TYR A 62 -15.73 -20.19 0.06
N GLU A 63 -16.38 -19.16 0.60
CA GLU A 63 -16.58 -17.92 -0.14
C GLU A 63 -15.43 -16.95 0.15
N ALA A 64 -15.09 -16.11 -0.83
CA ALA A 64 -14.23 -14.96 -0.60
C ALA A 64 -15.06 -13.89 0.14
N CYS A 65 -15.31 -14.12 1.42
CA CYS A 65 -16.04 -13.20 2.29
C CYS A 65 -15.26 -12.98 3.60
N ASN A 66 -15.74 -12.01 4.39
CA ASN A 66 -15.09 -11.41 5.54
C ASN A 66 -14.92 -12.36 6.77
N GLY A 67 -14.98 -13.67 6.53
CA GLY A 67 -15.07 -14.67 7.59
C GLY A 67 -16.33 -14.51 8.45
N PRO A 68 -16.38 -15.18 9.61
CA PRO A 68 -17.48 -15.02 10.56
C PRO A 68 -17.54 -13.58 11.11
N GLY A 69 -18.74 -13.01 11.21
CA GLY A 69 -18.94 -11.65 11.71
C GLY A 69 -18.93 -11.53 13.23
N ASN A 70 -19.11 -10.30 13.74
CA ASN A 70 -19.15 -9.99 15.18
C ASN A 70 -20.28 -10.70 15.96
N ALA A 71 -21.28 -11.25 15.27
CA ALA A 71 -22.34 -12.06 15.88
C ALA A 71 -21.88 -13.46 16.29
N ASP A 72 -20.71 -13.91 15.81
CA ASP A 72 -20.15 -15.24 16.11
C ASP A 72 -18.82 -15.14 16.86
N ILE A 73 -18.00 -14.14 16.53
CA ILE A 73 -16.68 -13.92 17.13
C ILE A 73 -16.54 -12.46 17.56
N VAL A 74 -16.36 -12.26 18.85
CA VAL A 74 -16.11 -10.94 19.46
C VAL A 74 -14.70 -10.90 20.06
N ASP A 75 -14.29 -9.74 20.57
CA ASP A 75 -12.96 -9.56 21.13
C ASP A 75 -12.64 -10.51 22.29
N SER A 76 -13.63 -10.89 23.10
CA SER A 76 -13.43 -11.83 24.20
C SER A 76 -13.33 -13.29 23.74
N GLY A 77 -13.95 -13.67 22.61
CA GLY A 77 -13.99 -15.06 22.17
C GLY A 77 -15.13 -15.41 21.21
N PHE A 78 -15.46 -16.70 21.18
CA PHE A 78 -16.55 -17.27 20.38
C PHE A 78 -17.87 -17.15 21.16
N ILE A 79 -18.71 -16.17 20.82
CA ILE A 79 -19.81 -15.72 21.68
C ILE A 79 -20.85 -16.81 21.99
N LYS A 80 -21.13 -17.68 21.02
CA LYS A 80 -22.13 -18.75 21.12
C LYS A 80 -21.64 -19.97 21.90
N ILE A 81 -20.34 -20.07 22.20
CA ILE A 81 -19.74 -21.19 22.92
C ILE A 81 -19.51 -20.78 24.37
N THR A 82 -20.61 -20.65 25.11
CA THR A 82 -20.63 -20.15 26.49
C THR A 82 -20.12 -21.15 27.52
N GLY A 83 -19.95 -22.41 27.14
CA GLY A 83 -19.69 -23.52 28.05
C GLY A 83 -20.86 -23.75 29.01
N LYS A 84 -20.75 -24.78 29.85
CA LYS A 84 -21.72 -25.04 30.92
C LYS A 84 -21.01 -24.99 32.27
N THR A 85 -21.36 -24.01 33.10
CA THR A 85 -20.81 -23.86 34.45
C THR A 85 -21.60 -24.70 35.47
N GLY A 86 -20.91 -25.50 36.27
CA GLY A 86 -21.44 -26.09 37.50
C GLY A 86 -22.32 -27.35 37.37
N ALA A 87 -22.79 -27.71 36.17
CA ALA A 87 -23.54 -28.94 35.96
C ALA A 87 -22.96 -29.74 34.80
N ALA A 88 -22.84 -31.06 34.99
CA ALA A 88 -22.39 -31.97 33.93
C ALA A 88 -23.28 -31.84 32.69
N ASN A 89 -22.67 -31.92 31.52
CA ASN A 89 -23.34 -32.23 30.27
C ASN A 89 -23.73 -33.70 30.34
N THR A 90 -25.03 -33.96 30.42
CA THR A 90 -25.62 -35.29 30.38
C THR A 90 -26.58 -35.38 29.21
N GLY A 91 -26.48 -36.47 28.46
CA GLY A 91 -27.48 -36.89 27.50
C GLY A 91 -28.60 -37.68 28.17
N GLU A 92 -29.30 -38.47 27.38
CA GLU A 92 -30.19 -39.51 27.88
C GLU A 92 -29.39 -40.61 28.58
N ALA A 93 -29.84 -41.02 29.77
CA ALA A 93 -29.13 -41.99 30.61
C ALA A 93 -29.05 -43.36 29.93
N SER A 94 -27.96 -44.10 30.17
CA SER A 94 -27.77 -45.48 29.72
C SER A 94 -27.82 -45.70 28.20
N LYS A 95 -27.59 -44.64 27.41
CA LYS A 95 -27.56 -44.72 25.94
C LYS A 95 -26.16 -44.87 25.34
N CYS A 96 -25.12 -44.46 26.09
CA CYS A 96 -23.76 -44.34 25.57
C CYS A 96 -22.71 -45.03 26.43
N GLY A 97 -22.19 -46.16 25.96
CA GLY A 97 -21.08 -46.88 26.61
C GLY A 97 -19.71 -46.19 26.47
N LEU A 98 -19.56 -45.16 25.63
CA LEU A 98 -18.29 -44.43 25.53
C LEU A 98 -17.93 -43.75 26.85
N PHE A 99 -18.94 -43.25 27.58
CA PHE A 99 -18.72 -42.50 28.82
C PHE A 99 -18.91 -43.37 30.08
N THR A 100 -19.05 -44.69 29.94
CA THR A 100 -19.04 -45.60 31.09
C THR A 100 -17.61 -45.86 31.55
N HIS A 101 -17.43 -45.82 32.87
CA HIS A 101 -16.14 -46.03 33.54
C HIS A 101 -16.14 -47.37 34.28
N GLN A 102 -15.00 -48.06 34.27
CA GLN A 102 -14.67 -49.09 35.26
C GLN A 102 -13.34 -48.83 35.94
N GLY A 103 -13.26 -49.22 37.22
CA GLY A 103 -12.04 -49.17 38.03
C GLY A 103 -10.99 -50.23 37.69
N ASN A 104 -11.27 -51.18 36.79
CA ASN A 104 -10.30 -52.15 36.29
C ASN A 104 -10.39 -52.30 34.76
N PRO A 105 -9.42 -51.80 33.99
CA PRO A 105 -9.44 -51.84 32.53
C PRO A 105 -9.16 -53.23 31.95
N GLU A 106 -8.67 -54.17 32.76
CA GLU A 106 -8.35 -55.54 32.33
C GLU A 106 -9.59 -56.45 32.28
N SER A 107 -10.72 -56.02 32.85
CA SER A 107 -11.93 -56.84 33.05
C SER A 107 -13.08 -56.53 32.08
N ALA A 108 -13.06 -55.38 31.40
CA ALA A 108 -14.07 -54.99 30.43
C ALA A 108 -13.57 -53.91 29.45
N ALA A 109 -14.12 -53.90 28.24
CA ALA A 109 -13.84 -52.87 27.23
C ALA A 109 -14.55 -51.55 27.55
N VAL A 110 -13.93 -50.70 28.37
CA VAL A 110 -14.44 -49.36 28.75
C VAL A 110 -13.31 -48.34 28.92
N ILE A 111 -13.64 -47.06 29.02
CA ILE A 111 -12.66 -46.00 29.30
C ILE A 111 -12.30 -46.03 30.79
N TYR A 112 -11.00 -46.04 31.09
CA TYR A 112 -10.44 -45.99 32.45
C TYR A 112 -10.26 -44.54 32.93
N ILE A 113 -10.97 -44.16 34.01
CA ILE A 113 -11.08 -42.81 34.60
C ILE A 113 -11.05 -42.93 36.14
N THR A 114 -9.93 -43.37 36.72
CA THR A 114 -9.82 -43.56 38.19
C THR A 114 -9.16 -42.40 38.92
N SER A 115 -8.63 -41.40 38.20
CA SER A 115 -7.94 -40.26 38.79
C SER A 115 -8.22 -38.96 38.02
N ALA A 116 -7.89 -37.83 38.65
CA ALA A 116 -7.94 -36.53 37.97
C ALA A 116 -7.02 -36.45 36.73
N THR A 117 -5.99 -37.29 36.65
CA THR A 117 -5.03 -37.36 35.54
C THR A 117 -5.46 -38.28 34.39
N SER A 118 -6.50 -39.11 34.59
CA SER A 118 -7.03 -40.05 33.60
C SER A 118 -8.39 -39.60 33.06
N LYS A 119 -8.55 -38.29 32.81
CA LYS A 119 -9.75 -37.70 32.23
C LYS A 119 -9.55 -37.46 30.73
N PRO A 120 -10.06 -38.33 29.84
CA PRO A 120 -9.95 -38.12 28.41
C PRO A 120 -10.67 -36.86 27.98
N SER A 121 -10.13 -36.22 26.95
CA SER A 121 -10.73 -35.08 26.30
C SER A 121 -10.73 -35.25 24.80
N LEU A 122 -11.78 -34.76 24.17
CA LEU A 122 -11.94 -34.73 22.72
C LEU A 122 -11.97 -33.28 22.26
N GLY A 123 -11.49 -33.04 21.03
CA GLY A 123 -11.64 -31.73 20.42
C GLY A 123 -10.70 -30.67 21.00
N TYR A 124 -9.43 -30.99 21.30
CA TYR A 124 -8.54 -30.12 22.08
C TYR A 124 -9.21 -29.56 23.36
N GLY A 125 -9.80 -30.44 24.17
CA GLY A 125 -10.43 -30.03 25.43
C GLY A 125 -11.87 -29.50 25.30
N MET A 126 -12.44 -29.43 24.10
CA MET A 126 -13.83 -29.01 23.87
C MET A 126 -14.85 -29.85 24.64
N LEU A 127 -14.62 -31.17 24.71
CA LEU A 127 -15.40 -32.08 25.52
C LEU A 127 -14.47 -32.84 26.46
N LYS A 128 -14.63 -32.63 27.77
CA LYS A 128 -13.88 -33.35 28.80
C LYS A 128 -14.79 -34.32 29.51
N ILE A 129 -14.35 -35.57 29.63
CA ILE A 129 -15.09 -36.57 30.40
C ILE A 129 -14.69 -36.43 31.86
N THR A 130 -15.67 -36.21 32.75
CA THR A 130 -15.41 -35.90 34.16
C THR A 130 -15.77 -37.03 35.11
N ALA A 131 -16.77 -37.83 34.76
CA ALA A 131 -17.22 -39.04 35.48
C ALA A 131 -18.09 -39.89 34.54
N THR A 132 -18.60 -41.03 35.03
CA THR A 132 -19.56 -41.88 34.31
C THR A 132 -20.73 -41.06 33.78
N GLU A 133 -20.97 -41.12 32.47
CA GLU A 133 -22.03 -40.39 31.77
C GLU A 133 -22.01 -38.85 31.98
N GLN A 134 -20.88 -38.30 32.41
CA GLN A 134 -20.73 -36.88 32.70
C GLN A 134 -19.56 -36.28 31.93
N SER A 135 -19.85 -35.17 31.25
CA SER A 135 -18.82 -34.38 30.57
C SER A 135 -18.95 -32.90 30.88
N THR A 136 -17.91 -32.13 30.57
CA THR A 136 -17.95 -30.67 30.60
C THR A 136 -17.52 -30.12 29.24
N GLY A 137 -18.10 -29.00 28.85
CA GLY A 137 -17.79 -28.29 27.62
C GLY A 137 -16.91 -27.10 27.92
N LEU A 138 -15.88 -26.87 27.10
CA LEU A 138 -15.02 -25.71 27.25
C LEU A 138 -15.79 -24.41 26.94
N LYS A 139 -15.67 -23.42 27.83
CA LYS A 139 -16.16 -22.06 27.57
C LYS A 139 -15.17 -21.35 26.65
N LEU A 140 -15.62 -20.97 25.45
CA LEU A 140 -14.81 -20.22 24.49
C LEU A 140 -15.27 -18.78 24.29
N SER A 141 -16.37 -18.35 24.92
CA SER A 141 -16.84 -16.96 24.85
C SER A 141 -15.93 -15.94 25.53
N ASP A 142 -15.00 -16.41 26.37
CA ASP A 142 -13.97 -15.61 27.06
C ASP A 142 -12.60 -16.33 26.96
N ILE A 143 -12.12 -16.49 25.73
CA ILE A 143 -10.89 -17.24 25.40
C ILE A 143 -9.69 -16.33 25.09
N LYS A 144 -9.89 -15.01 24.96
CA LYS A 144 -8.83 -14.06 24.63
C LYS A 144 -7.67 -14.14 25.64
N GLY A 145 -6.45 -14.26 25.13
CA GLY A 145 -5.23 -14.18 25.95
C GLY A 145 -5.02 -15.37 26.88
N LYS A 146 -5.62 -16.53 26.58
CA LYS A 146 -5.54 -17.76 27.40
C LYS A 146 -4.51 -18.75 26.86
N GLU A 147 -3.46 -18.30 26.16
CA GLU A 147 -2.42 -19.15 25.57
C GLU A 147 -1.58 -19.93 26.62
N GLY A 148 -1.58 -19.46 27.87
CA GLY A 148 -0.91 -20.11 28.99
C GLY A 148 -1.72 -21.24 29.66
N ASP A 149 -3.03 -21.33 29.38
CA ASP A 149 -3.89 -22.40 29.88
C ASP A 149 -3.84 -23.58 28.91
N ALA A 150 -3.37 -24.75 29.37
CA ALA A 150 -3.16 -25.92 28.52
C ALA A 150 -4.42 -26.38 27.78
N ASP A 151 -5.60 -26.21 28.38
CA ASP A 151 -6.88 -26.61 27.79
C ASP A 151 -7.40 -25.61 26.77
N LYS A 152 -7.00 -24.34 26.91
CA LYS A 152 -7.50 -23.22 26.12
C LYS A 152 -6.52 -22.77 25.05
N LYS A 153 -5.25 -23.16 25.15
CA LYS A 153 -4.15 -22.69 24.30
C LYS A 153 -4.47 -22.82 22.81
N PHE A 154 -4.98 -23.97 22.38
CA PHE A 154 -5.34 -24.18 20.97
C PHE A 154 -6.45 -23.23 20.52
N TRP A 155 -7.53 -23.13 21.29
CA TRP A 155 -8.69 -22.28 20.94
C TRP A 155 -8.41 -20.79 21.07
N SER A 156 -7.57 -20.37 22.02
CA SER A 156 -7.04 -19.00 22.13
C SER A 156 -6.22 -18.65 20.88
N SER A 157 -5.36 -19.56 20.43
CA SER A 157 -4.60 -19.37 19.18
C SER A 157 -5.50 -19.32 17.94
N CYS A 158 -6.59 -20.10 17.90
CA CYS A 158 -7.56 -20.04 16.80
C CYS A 158 -8.33 -18.71 16.83
N HIS A 159 -8.77 -18.25 17.99
CA HIS A 159 -9.44 -16.95 18.15
C HIS A 159 -8.53 -15.80 17.71
N ALA A 160 -7.28 -15.77 18.18
CA ALA A 160 -6.30 -14.77 17.80
C ALA A 160 -6.05 -14.74 16.28
N ALA A 161 -6.00 -15.92 15.65
CA ALA A 161 -5.86 -16.04 14.20
C ALA A 161 -7.07 -15.45 13.46
N VAL A 162 -8.30 -15.78 13.88
CA VAL A 162 -9.51 -15.24 13.23
C VAL A 162 -9.63 -13.73 13.44
N LYS A 163 -9.35 -13.22 14.65
CA LYS A 163 -9.32 -11.79 14.93
C LYS A 163 -8.29 -11.06 14.07
N ALA A 164 -7.07 -11.60 13.94
CA ALA A 164 -6.05 -11.02 13.08
C ALA A 164 -6.49 -10.97 11.61
N ALA A 165 -7.26 -11.96 11.13
CA ALA A 165 -7.83 -11.94 9.79
C ALA A 165 -8.91 -10.84 9.64
N GLN A 166 -9.83 -10.72 10.60
CA GLN A 166 -10.84 -9.64 10.63
C GLN A 166 -10.17 -8.24 10.68
N ASP A 167 -9.09 -8.11 11.45
CA ASP A 167 -8.36 -6.84 11.59
C ASP A 167 -7.53 -6.51 10.34
N MET A 168 -6.99 -7.52 9.64
CA MET A 168 -6.33 -7.33 8.34
C MET A 168 -7.30 -6.82 7.28
N GLU A 169 -8.57 -7.19 7.37
CA GLU A 169 -9.63 -6.71 6.50
C GLU A 169 -10.19 -5.34 6.91
N ALA A 170 -10.19 -5.05 8.22
CA ALA A 170 -10.44 -3.70 8.73
C ALA A 170 -9.34 -2.70 8.34
N LYS A 171 -8.24 -3.16 7.73
CA LYS A 171 -7.29 -2.31 7.01
C LYS A 171 -7.98 -1.78 5.75
N LYS A 172 -8.80 -0.76 5.98
CA LYS A 172 -9.62 0.03 5.03
C LYS A 172 -9.17 -0.25 3.60
N THR A 173 -9.99 -0.96 2.82
CA THR A 173 -9.91 -0.88 1.36
C THR A 173 -9.88 0.59 1.03
N LEU A 174 -8.69 1.08 0.66
CA LEU A 174 -8.48 2.49 0.36
C LEU A 174 -9.19 2.74 -0.96
N THR A 175 -10.41 3.24 -0.88
CA THR A 175 -11.08 3.81 -2.04
C THR A 175 -10.20 4.91 -2.59
N VAL A 176 -9.98 4.91 -3.90
CA VAL A 176 -9.18 5.93 -4.58
C VAL A 176 -10.06 7.18 -4.70
N ASP A 177 -10.12 7.95 -3.63
CA ASP A 177 -10.91 9.19 -3.50
C ASP A 177 -10.12 10.27 -2.74
N GLN A 178 -10.74 11.43 -2.49
CA GLN A 178 -10.14 12.53 -1.74
C GLN A 178 -9.62 12.12 -0.34
N THR A 179 -10.22 11.11 0.30
CA THR A 179 -9.77 10.62 1.62
C THR A 179 -8.42 9.92 1.53
N LEU A 180 -8.11 9.27 0.40
CA LEU A 180 -6.78 8.70 0.14
C LEU A 180 -5.72 9.81 0.03
N LEU A 181 -6.02 10.93 -0.63
CA LEU A 181 -5.09 12.07 -0.68
C LEU A 181 -4.77 12.60 0.73
N ALA A 182 -5.79 12.75 1.59
CA ALA A 182 -5.58 13.20 2.96
C ALA A 182 -4.71 12.22 3.76
N PHE A 183 -4.93 10.92 3.61
CA PHE A 183 -4.10 9.87 4.21
C PHE A 183 -2.65 9.94 3.71
N LEU A 184 -2.44 10.06 2.41
CA LEU A 184 -1.10 10.18 1.81
C LEU A 184 -0.38 11.44 2.27
N VAL A 185 -1.05 12.58 2.41
CA VAL A 185 -0.45 13.83 2.90
C VAL A 185 -0.03 13.74 4.38
N ALA A 186 -0.75 12.95 5.18
CA ALA A 186 -0.40 12.68 6.57
C ALA A 186 0.80 11.72 6.73
N SER A 187 1.09 10.91 5.70
CA SER A 187 2.11 9.85 5.75
C SER A 187 3.55 10.36 5.94
N THR A 188 4.41 9.46 6.42
CA THR A 188 5.86 9.66 6.49
C THR A 188 6.50 9.76 5.10
N GLU A 189 5.96 9.04 4.14
CA GLU A 189 6.42 8.97 2.75
C GLU A 189 6.30 10.34 2.07
N MET A 190 5.20 11.06 2.32
CA MET A 190 5.05 12.42 1.83
C MET A 190 6.12 13.36 2.39
N GLN A 191 6.56 13.14 3.64
CA GLN A 191 7.66 13.94 4.20
C GLN A 191 8.96 13.69 3.43
N THR A 192 9.26 12.43 3.08
CA THR A 192 10.40 12.08 2.24
C THR A 192 10.32 12.72 0.85
N VAL A 193 9.14 12.68 0.21
CA VAL A 193 8.91 13.30 -1.11
C VAL A 193 9.13 14.82 -1.06
N LEU A 194 8.64 15.50 -0.02
CA LEU A 194 8.85 16.94 0.15
C LEU A 194 10.34 17.28 0.33
N THR A 195 11.09 16.47 1.09
CA THR A 195 12.54 16.65 1.26
C THR A 195 13.29 16.43 -0.04
N LEU A 196 12.96 15.38 -0.80
CA LEU A 196 13.55 15.13 -2.12
C LEU A 196 13.30 16.28 -3.10
N LYS A 197 12.08 16.80 -3.13
CA LYS A 197 11.72 17.93 -3.98
C LYS A 197 12.51 19.18 -3.60
N ALA A 198 12.64 19.47 -2.31
CA ALA A 198 13.43 20.60 -1.84
C ALA A 198 14.93 20.43 -2.15
N ALA A 199 15.47 19.22 -2.01
CA ALA A 199 16.84 18.88 -2.40
C ALA A 199 17.09 19.12 -3.89
N ALA A 200 16.17 18.68 -4.76
CA ALA A 200 16.25 18.92 -6.19
C ALA A 200 16.21 20.41 -6.55
N THR A 201 15.29 21.18 -5.94
CA THR A 201 15.19 22.64 -6.17
C THR A 201 16.43 23.39 -5.68
N GLN A 202 17.04 22.96 -4.58
CA GLN A 202 18.25 23.58 -4.03
C GLN A 202 19.54 23.04 -4.65
N GLN A 203 19.46 22.04 -5.54
CA GLN A 203 20.60 21.31 -6.11
C GLN A 203 21.57 20.79 -5.03
N LYS A 204 21.02 20.28 -3.92
CA LYS A 204 21.77 19.79 -2.76
C LYS A 204 21.47 18.32 -2.48
N GLY A 205 22.35 17.68 -1.73
CA GLY A 205 22.07 16.36 -1.17
C GLY A 205 20.90 16.41 -0.19
N THR A 206 20.11 15.34 -0.07
CA THR A 206 18.96 15.28 0.84
C THR A 206 19.31 15.49 2.32
N LYS A 207 20.56 15.19 2.71
CA LYS A 207 21.07 15.41 4.07
C LYS A 207 21.49 16.86 4.36
N GLU A 208 21.63 17.69 3.33
CA GLU A 208 22.07 19.08 3.41
C GLU A 208 20.89 20.06 3.36
N VAL A 209 19.67 19.55 3.16
CA VAL A 209 18.47 20.35 3.05
C VAL A 209 17.63 20.24 4.31
N THR A 210 17.47 21.37 5.00
CA THR A 210 16.51 21.53 6.09
C THR A 210 15.21 22.08 5.51
N ILE A 211 14.11 21.33 5.66
CA ILE A 211 12.77 21.82 5.33
C ILE A 211 11.93 21.96 6.59
N TYR A 212 11.14 23.04 6.66
CA TYR A 212 10.09 23.15 7.66
C TYR A 212 8.80 22.52 7.10
N LEU A 213 8.55 21.27 7.50
CA LEU A 213 7.50 20.41 6.94
C LEU A 213 6.11 21.05 6.98
N ALA A 214 5.75 21.75 8.06
CA ALA A 214 4.44 22.36 8.19
C ALA A 214 4.23 23.49 7.15
N SER A 215 5.24 24.34 6.91
CA SER A 215 5.16 25.34 5.83
C SER A 215 5.15 24.70 4.46
N ALA A 216 5.97 23.67 4.21
CA ALA A 216 5.96 22.96 2.94
C ALA A 216 4.59 22.33 2.65
N LYS A 217 3.99 21.65 3.63
CA LYS A 217 2.62 21.11 3.52
C LYS A 217 1.61 22.22 3.26
N LYS A 218 1.67 23.33 4.01
CA LYS A 218 0.79 24.49 3.80
C LYS A 218 0.93 25.10 2.40
N THR A 219 2.14 25.17 1.85
CA THR A 219 2.38 25.67 0.50
C THR A 219 1.67 24.81 -0.55
N TYR A 220 1.85 23.48 -0.49
CA TYR A 220 1.31 22.56 -1.50
C TYR A 220 -0.16 22.21 -1.30
N PHE A 221 -0.58 21.94 -0.06
CA PHE A 221 -1.89 21.37 0.27
C PHE A 221 -2.79 22.35 1.04
N GLY A 222 -2.28 23.53 1.38
CA GLY A 222 -3.03 24.56 2.09
C GLY A 222 -3.09 24.38 3.60
N SER A 223 -3.69 25.35 4.29
CA SER A 223 -3.98 25.20 5.73
C SER A 223 -5.06 24.14 5.88
N ASP A 224 -4.86 23.19 6.81
CA ASP A 224 -5.82 22.12 7.10
C ASP A 224 -6.24 21.32 5.85
N ASN A 225 -5.33 21.17 4.89
CA ASN A 225 -5.52 20.42 3.65
C ASN A 225 -6.63 20.95 2.73
N ASN A 226 -7.01 22.23 2.85
CA ASN A 226 -8.08 22.82 2.06
C ASN A 226 -7.82 22.88 0.53
N LYS A 227 -6.59 22.62 0.06
CA LYS A 227 -6.30 22.48 -1.38
C LYS A 227 -6.46 21.05 -1.91
N LEU A 228 -6.78 20.07 -1.06
CA LEU A 228 -6.93 18.68 -1.52
C LEU A 228 -8.20 18.45 -2.34
N GLU A 229 -9.32 19.07 -1.97
CA GLU A 229 -10.57 18.94 -2.73
C GLU A 229 -10.43 19.52 -4.14
N PRO A 230 -9.95 20.78 -4.33
CA PRO A 230 -9.77 21.32 -5.67
C PRO A 230 -8.71 20.55 -6.48
N LEU A 231 -7.69 19.99 -5.79
CA LEU A 231 -6.69 19.14 -6.44
C LEU A 231 -7.31 17.85 -6.96
N TRP A 232 -8.15 17.18 -6.16
CA TRP A 232 -8.84 15.96 -6.56
C TRP A 232 -9.77 16.21 -7.74
N THR A 233 -10.62 17.24 -7.66
CA THR A 233 -11.52 17.63 -8.76
C THR A 233 -10.74 17.92 -10.05
N LYS A 234 -9.58 18.58 -9.94
CA LYS A 234 -8.73 18.84 -11.10
C LYS A 234 -8.14 17.55 -11.68
N ILE A 235 -7.73 16.60 -10.83
CA ILE A 235 -7.22 15.30 -11.28
C ILE A 235 -8.33 14.54 -12.02
N GLU A 236 -9.53 14.44 -11.45
CA GLU A 236 -10.63 13.71 -12.08
C GLU A 236 -11.10 14.36 -13.40
N GLY A 237 -11.23 15.69 -13.41
CA GLY A 237 -11.68 16.45 -14.59
C GLY A 237 -10.59 16.71 -15.64
N GLU A 238 -9.36 16.22 -15.45
CA GLU A 238 -8.29 16.43 -16.43
C GLU A 238 -8.60 15.67 -17.72
N ASN A 239 -8.60 16.39 -18.84
CA ASN A 239 -8.84 15.80 -20.16
C ASN A 239 -7.56 15.12 -20.66
N ILE A 240 -7.64 13.80 -20.81
CA ILE A 240 -6.56 12.95 -21.31
C ILE A 240 -6.88 12.44 -22.71
N VAL A 241 -5.84 12.05 -23.46
CA VAL A 241 -6.02 11.37 -24.75
C VAL A 241 -6.73 10.03 -24.54
N ASP A 242 -7.75 9.77 -25.35
CA ASP A 242 -8.40 8.47 -25.42
C ASP A 242 -7.61 7.55 -26.37
N LEU A 243 -6.77 6.67 -25.81
CA LEU A 243 -5.91 5.74 -26.57
C LEU A 243 -6.70 4.65 -27.30
N THR A 244 -8.00 4.51 -27.03
CA THR A 244 -8.86 3.48 -27.63
C THR A 244 -9.58 3.95 -28.88
N LYS A 245 -9.53 5.26 -29.16
CA LYS A 245 -10.27 5.91 -30.24
C LYS A 245 -9.34 6.57 -31.27
N ALA A 246 -9.95 7.08 -32.33
CA ALA A 246 -9.25 7.78 -33.40
C ALA A 246 -8.51 9.03 -32.88
N LYS A 247 -7.45 9.42 -33.60
CA LYS A 247 -6.56 10.52 -33.22
C LYS A 247 -7.34 11.80 -32.89
N GLY A 248 -7.11 12.35 -31.69
CA GLY A 248 -7.68 13.62 -31.24
C GLY A 248 -8.85 13.52 -30.28
N SER A 249 -9.38 12.33 -30.02
CA SER A 249 -10.39 12.14 -28.96
C SER A 249 -9.80 12.26 -27.56
N THR A 250 -10.55 12.89 -26.65
CA THR A 250 -10.22 13.01 -25.24
C THR A 250 -11.30 12.39 -24.35
N LYS A 251 -10.93 12.08 -23.11
CA LYS A 251 -11.84 11.71 -22.03
C LYS A 251 -11.33 12.24 -20.70
N GLU A 252 -12.18 12.28 -19.68
CA GLU A 252 -11.79 12.71 -18.33
C GLU A 252 -11.04 11.58 -17.61
N LEU A 253 -9.94 11.91 -16.93
CA LEU A 253 -9.12 10.94 -16.20
C LEU A 253 -9.93 10.18 -15.14
N GLY A 254 -10.89 10.83 -14.47
CA GLY A 254 -11.77 10.22 -13.49
C GLY A 254 -12.66 9.10 -14.04
N THR A 255 -12.83 9.02 -15.36
CA THR A 255 -13.60 7.93 -16.02
C THR A 255 -12.78 6.67 -16.26
N VAL A 256 -11.46 6.70 -16.03
CA VAL A 256 -10.56 5.57 -16.28
C VAL A 256 -10.41 4.72 -15.02
N THR A 257 -11.02 3.53 -15.03
CA THR A 257 -10.95 2.57 -13.92
C THR A 257 -9.97 1.43 -14.16
N ASP A 258 -9.56 1.18 -15.42
CA ASP A 258 -8.61 0.13 -15.78
C ASP A 258 -7.16 0.57 -15.50
N THR A 259 -6.49 -0.14 -14.60
CA THR A 259 -5.09 0.11 -14.22
C THR A 259 -4.11 -0.12 -15.36
N THR A 260 -4.43 -1.02 -16.30
CA THR A 260 -3.63 -1.26 -17.50
C THR A 260 -3.70 -0.05 -18.43
N GLU A 261 -4.88 0.54 -18.56
CA GLU A 261 -5.06 1.77 -19.34
C GLU A 261 -4.32 2.95 -18.70
N LEU A 262 -4.43 3.13 -17.38
CA LEU A 262 -3.67 4.14 -16.65
C LEU A 262 -2.16 3.99 -16.86
N HIS A 263 -1.62 2.76 -16.86
CA HIS A 263 -0.21 2.53 -17.12
C HIS A 263 0.19 2.92 -18.55
N LYS A 264 -0.61 2.56 -19.55
CA LYS A 264 -0.38 2.96 -20.95
C LYS A 264 -0.41 4.48 -21.14
N LEU A 265 -1.38 5.15 -20.52
CA LEU A 265 -1.48 6.61 -20.51
C LEU A 265 -0.24 7.25 -19.88
N LEU A 266 0.21 6.71 -18.75
CA LEU A 266 1.43 7.17 -18.09
C LEU A 266 2.64 7.05 -19.02
N SER A 267 2.83 5.89 -19.66
CA SER A 267 3.91 5.68 -20.64
C SER A 267 3.82 6.64 -21.84
N TYR A 268 2.61 6.90 -22.34
CA TYR A 268 2.37 7.86 -23.42
C TYR A 268 2.86 9.26 -23.03
N TYR A 269 2.41 9.80 -21.89
CA TYR A 269 2.81 11.14 -21.45
C TYR A 269 4.30 11.23 -21.07
N TYR A 270 4.91 10.16 -20.54
CA TYR A 270 6.36 10.10 -20.35
C TYR A 270 7.11 10.24 -21.67
N THR A 271 6.66 9.54 -22.71
CA THR A 271 7.28 9.60 -24.03
C THR A 271 7.13 10.97 -24.66
N VAL A 272 5.93 11.57 -24.59
CA VAL A 272 5.67 12.93 -25.08
C VAL A 272 6.59 13.94 -24.40
N ARG A 273 6.67 13.94 -23.06
CA ARG A 273 7.54 14.87 -22.33
C ARG A 273 9.03 14.68 -22.65
N LYS A 274 9.47 13.44 -22.87
CA LYS A 274 10.86 13.15 -23.26
C LYS A 274 11.18 13.74 -24.64
N GLU A 275 10.27 13.59 -25.60
CA GLU A 275 10.42 14.17 -26.94
C GLU A 275 10.39 15.71 -26.89
N GLU A 276 9.53 16.30 -26.06
CA GLU A 276 9.51 17.76 -25.84
C GLU A 276 10.81 18.28 -25.22
N GLN A 277 11.36 17.57 -24.23
CA GLN A 277 12.65 17.91 -23.63
C GLN A 277 13.79 17.82 -24.66
N LYS A 278 13.79 16.78 -25.49
CA LYS A 278 14.78 16.63 -26.57
C LYS A 278 14.71 17.80 -27.55
N LYS A 279 13.51 18.16 -28.00
CA LYS A 279 13.31 19.33 -28.90
C LYS A 279 13.77 20.64 -28.25
N THR A 280 13.50 20.82 -26.96
CA THR A 280 13.94 22.01 -26.23
C THR A 280 15.47 22.06 -26.12
N ALA A 281 16.12 20.92 -25.85
CA ALA A 281 17.58 20.83 -25.82
C ALA A 281 18.21 21.11 -27.19
N GLU A 282 17.65 20.54 -28.27
CA GLU A 282 18.09 20.81 -29.65
C GLU A 282 17.94 22.32 -30.01
N GLN A 283 16.87 22.97 -29.53
CA GLN A 283 16.69 24.41 -29.70
C GLN A 283 17.72 25.23 -28.91
N ILE A 284 18.05 24.82 -27.68
CA ILE A 284 19.09 25.48 -26.87
C ILE A 284 20.45 25.34 -27.56
N GLU A 285 20.83 24.13 -27.99
CA GLU A 285 22.11 23.89 -28.68
C GLU A 285 22.21 24.71 -29.97
N LYS A 286 21.11 24.81 -30.73
CA LYS A 286 21.05 25.66 -31.91
C LYS A 286 21.25 27.13 -31.58
N LEU A 287 20.59 27.63 -30.54
CA LEU A 287 20.75 29.01 -30.08
C LEU A 287 22.16 29.27 -29.56
N GLU A 288 22.77 28.33 -28.83
CA GLU A 288 24.16 28.43 -28.35
C GLU A 288 25.16 28.46 -29.50
N THR A 289 24.97 27.61 -30.52
CA THR A 289 25.79 27.60 -31.73
C THR A 289 25.67 28.91 -32.51
N GLU A 290 24.44 29.41 -32.70
CA GLU A 290 24.19 30.70 -33.35
C GLU A 290 24.84 31.86 -32.57
N LEU A 291 24.85 31.80 -31.24
CA LEU A 291 25.45 32.82 -30.38
C LEU A 291 26.98 32.80 -30.45
N GLU A 292 27.59 31.62 -30.53
CA GLU A 292 29.04 31.47 -30.68
C GLU A 292 29.52 31.86 -32.09
N ASP A 293 28.75 31.52 -33.12
CA ASP A 293 28.95 32.00 -34.49
C ASP A 293 28.86 33.53 -34.60
N GLN A 294 27.99 34.17 -33.80
CA GLN A 294 27.93 35.64 -33.74
C GLN A 294 29.12 36.25 -33.00
N LYS A 295 29.65 35.60 -31.95
CA LYS A 295 30.87 36.08 -31.28
C LYS A 295 32.10 36.00 -32.17
N SER A 296 32.25 34.91 -32.93
CA SER A 296 33.39 34.71 -33.83
C SER A 296 33.40 35.66 -35.03
N LYS A 297 32.24 36.22 -35.39
CA LYS A 297 32.04 37.24 -36.45
C LYS A 297 31.97 38.68 -35.92
N SER A 298 32.22 38.91 -34.63
CA SER A 298 32.25 40.26 -34.06
C SER A 298 33.47 41.04 -34.58
N PRO A 299 33.36 42.35 -34.90
CA PRO A 299 34.49 43.21 -35.24
C PRO A 299 35.63 43.16 -34.22
N GLU A 300 35.29 42.96 -32.95
CA GLU A 300 36.25 42.78 -31.87
C GLU A 300 37.08 41.49 -32.04
N ALA A 301 36.46 40.40 -32.50
CA ALA A 301 37.15 39.14 -32.77
C ALA A 301 38.06 39.23 -34.00
N GLU A 302 37.72 40.04 -35.00
CA GLU A 302 38.60 40.34 -36.13
C GLU A 302 39.82 41.17 -35.71
N CYS A 303 39.62 42.24 -34.92
CA CYS A 303 40.72 43.05 -34.40
C CYS A 303 41.66 42.26 -33.47
N ASN A 304 41.09 41.40 -32.61
CA ASN A 304 41.86 40.60 -31.64
C ASN A 304 42.78 39.55 -32.29
N LYS A 305 42.64 39.28 -33.60
CA LYS A 305 43.54 38.40 -34.38
C LYS A 305 44.83 39.10 -34.85
N ILE A 306 44.92 40.42 -34.68
CA ILE A 306 46.07 41.22 -35.14
C ILE A 306 47.03 41.42 -33.98
N PHE A 307 48.27 40.94 -34.15
CA PHE A 307 49.30 40.95 -33.09
C PHE A 307 50.36 42.04 -33.28
N GLU A 308 50.28 42.84 -34.34
CA GLU A 308 51.26 43.87 -34.67
C GLU A 308 50.61 45.26 -34.61
N GLU A 309 51.25 46.19 -33.90
CA GLU A 309 50.80 47.59 -33.76
C GLU A 309 50.57 48.31 -35.10
N PRO A 310 51.48 48.27 -36.11
CA PRO A 310 51.25 48.97 -37.37
C PRO A 310 50.04 48.40 -38.13
N LYS A 311 49.94 47.07 -38.27
CA LYS A 311 48.82 46.41 -38.95
C LYS A 311 47.48 46.67 -38.26
N CYS A 312 47.46 46.67 -36.93
CA CYS A 312 46.24 46.98 -36.16
C CYS A 312 45.74 48.41 -36.42
N ASN A 313 46.67 49.36 -36.55
CA ASN A 313 46.34 50.76 -36.78
C ASN A 313 46.09 51.08 -38.27
N GLU A 314 46.47 50.21 -39.20
CA GLU A 314 46.08 50.30 -40.61
C GLU A 314 44.62 49.87 -40.82
N GLU A 315 44.13 48.95 -40.00
CA GLU A 315 42.75 48.49 -40.10
C GLU A 315 41.73 49.60 -39.80
N LYS A 316 40.69 49.66 -40.62
CA LYS A 316 39.67 50.72 -40.60
C LYS A 316 38.79 50.68 -39.36
N ILE A 317 38.74 49.54 -38.68
CA ILE A 317 37.85 49.27 -37.55
C ILE A 317 38.60 49.01 -36.22
N CYS A 318 39.93 48.93 -36.22
CA CYS A 318 40.74 48.53 -35.06
C CYS A 318 41.68 49.63 -34.55
N SER A 319 42.12 49.54 -33.30
CA SER A 319 43.17 50.39 -32.72
C SER A 319 44.01 49.66 -31.70
N TRP A 320 45.30 50.01 -31.65
CA TRP A 320 46.23 49.44 -30.70
C TRP A 320 46.20 50.17 -29.35
N HIS A 321 46.10 49.40 -28.27
CA HIS A 321 46.12 49.85 -26.89
C HIS A 321 47.40 49.36 -26.20
N LYS A 322 48.24 50.29 -25.74
CA LYS A 322 49.54 50.00 -25.11
C LYS A 322 49.40 49.50 -23.66
N GLU A 323 48.33 49.89 -23.00
CA GLU A 323 47.97 49.44 -21.67
C GLU A 323 46.66 48.65 -21.74
N VAL A 324 46.77 47.33 -21.59
CA VAL A 324 45.61 46.45 -21.54
C VAL A 324 45.64 45.62 -20.25
N LYS A 325 44.46 45.37 -19.70
CA LYS A 325 44.31 44.50 -18.53
C LYS A 325 44.81 43.09 -18.86
N ALA A 326 45.40 42.40 -17.88
CA ALA A 326 45.89 41.03 -18.05
C ALA A 326 44.82 40.13 -18.70
N GLY A 327 45.19 39.46 -19.79
CA GLY A 327 44.30 38.60 -20.57
C GLY A 327 43.58 39.26 -21.75
N LYS A 328 43.67 40.59 -21.95
CA LYS A 328 43.15 41.28 -23.13
C LYS A 328 44.22 41.41 -24.23
N LYS A 329 43.79 41.44 -25.49
CA LYS A 329 44.68 41.70 -26.64
C LYS A 329 44.88 43.20 -26.82
N ASN A 330 46.03 43.58 -27.36
CA ASN A 330 46.39 44.98 -27.55
C ASN A 330 45.62 45.61 -28.74
N CYS A 331 45.29 44.85 -29.78
CA CYS A 331 44.46 45.34 -30.88
C CYS A 331 42.97 45.10 -30.59
N GLN A 332 42.18 46.17 -30.43
CA GLN A 332 40.75 46.10 -30.09
C GLN A 332 39.91 46.90 -31.09
N PHE A 333 38.60 46.62 -31.15
CA PHE A 333 37.68 47.36 -32.00
C PHE A 333 37.55 48.81 -31.54
N ASN A 334 37.67 49.73 -32.49
CA ASN A 334 37.50 51.16 -32.28
C ASN A 334 36.29 51.69 -33.05
N SER A 335 35.19 51.87 -32.31
CA SER A 335 33.93 52.40 -32.85
C SER A 335 34.03 53.77 -33.52
N THR A 336 35.00 54.60 -33.13
CA THR A 336 35.22 55.93 -33.72
C THR A 336 35.86 55.81 -35.11
N LYS A 337 36.78 54.86 -35.25
CA LYS A 337 37.47 54.56 -36.51
C LYS A 337 36.53 53.89 -37.51
N ALA A 338 35.74 52.93 -37.03
CA ALA A 338 34.72 52.26 -37.83
C ALA A 338 33.70 53.25 -38.43
N LYS A 339 33.25 54.23 -37.64
CA LYS A 339 32.35 55.31 -38.12
C LYS A 339 32.99 56.20 -39.18
N LYS A 340 34.29 56.50 -39.08
CA LYS A 340 35.02 57.30 -40.08
C LYS A 340 35.29 56.50 -41.37
N GLY A 341 35.44 55.18 -41.27
CA GLY A 341 35.63 54.27 -42.40
C GLY A 341 34.35 53.83 -43.11
N GLY A 342 33.17 54.30 -42.68
CA GLY A 342 31.87 53.94 -43.27
C GLY A 342 31.31 52.58 -42.86
N PHE A 343 31.93 51.89 -41.90
CA PHE A 343 31.51 50.57 -41.42
C PHE A 343 30.55 50.71 -40.22
N CYS A 344 29.26 50.47 -40.45
CA CYS A 344 28.24 50.41 -39.39
C CYS A 344 27.78 48.96 -39.21
N ASN A 345 28.18 48.30 -38.12
CA ASN A 345 27.65 46.98 -37.77
C ASN A 345 26.34 47.10 -36.99
N THR A 346 25.34 46.31 -37.37
CA THR A 346 23.95 46.34 -36.87
C THR A 346 23.80 46.08 -35.36
N ASN A 347 24.82 45.51 -34.69
CA ASN A 347 24.78 45.15 -33.26
C ASN A 347 25.54 46.09 -32.31
N SER A 348 26.00 47.26 -32.76
CA SER A 348 26.49 48.31 -31.86
C SER A 348 25.73 49.60 -32.12
N ASN A 349 25.09 50.13 -31.08
CA ASN A 349 24.28 51.35 -31.08
C ASN A 349 24.91 52.51 -31.87
N CYS A 350 24.63 52.58 -33.18
CA CYS A 350 24.60 53.83 -33.90
C CYS A 350 23.28 54.50 -33.57
N ARG A 351 23.26 55.18 -32.42
CA ARG A 351 22.19 56.11 -32.06
C ARG A 351 22.10 57.14 -33.20
N ARG A 352 21.15 56.96 -34.12
CA ARG A 352 20.75 58.00 -35.08
C ARG A 352 20.35 59.20 -34.23
N ASN A 353 21.14 60.25 -34.26
CA ASN A 353 20.69 61.56 -33.80
C ASN A 353 19.68 62.02 -34.85
N ARG A 354 18.41 61.64 -34.67
CA ARG A 354 17.30 62.10 -35.49
C ARG A 354 16.87 63.46 -34.93
N ASN A 355 17.69 64.48 -35.17
CA ASN A 355 17.22 65.87 -35.16
C ASN A 355 16.92 66.25 -36.61
N ASN A 356 15.64 66.44 -36.91
CA ASN A 356 15.20 67.50 -37.81
C ASN A 356 13.71 67.79 -37.55
N ASN A 357 13.48 69.05 -37.18
CA ASN A 357 12.26 69.83 -37.26
C ASN A 357 11.14 69.24 -38.14
N LYS A 358 9.95 69.13 -37.55
CA LYS A 358 8.82 69.98 -37.93
C LYS A 358 8.08 70.42 -36.69
#